data_AF-A0A9D1XLW9-F1
#
_entry.id   AF-A0A9D1XLW9-F1
#
_cell.length_a   1.000
_cell.length_b   1.000
_cell.length_c   1.000
_cell.angle_alpha   90.00
_cell.angle_beta   90.00
_cell.angle_gamma   90.00
#
_symmetry.space_group_name_H-M   'P 1'
#
loop_
_entity.id
_entity.type
_entity.pdbx_description
1 polymer ?
#
loop_
_entity_poly.entity_id
_entity_poly.type
_entity_poly.pdbx_seq_one_letter_code
_entity_poly.pdbx_strand_id
1 'polypeptide(L)'
;FKDIQVSWQDSIPEILEIAMYKTAEDATDAKADLKALLDENIDTSNWTLDSLQNYQNAYNAAKEIYENEYASKFTVETALGVLKTAINNGEEKYTDSKLSDLVNNAISNDKGYYTTVSYNAYNSAILSAQAALENPDLLSKEDGEQLVAAIEKAQSELVYSTAFREQAQLLVEEELVLIDDVYSPESLEAYNQAKADLKEAIDKDKAASSQEERVSPETFESLINTYNDAKAKLQASAKATLQVLIDEFATYDGDLYEQESFAAYQKAVEKAKEIIETATTEEIVEQIQAIREVKSNLKASKATLDEVIKDAEAVDKNKYTEKSYNDLMNIVNEAKNLTEESEYAKYIQLITDAKTALVNVEVLKTRISEVEKIDATLYTKASYQKVSETLAAAKLLLVDGSQDDVETMLETLIDAVNGLELSGQKEYEQYLSNIELKDEALYTEDSYKVYKDAYDNLANLGDDVSLKDFTKAKTIFEEAQEALKFKGADYSKVQEVLDRIPADLSGFNQAAVKELKDLIASIDYSLTINDQEKVDKYVTDLQAALDKVLKSMNPDDGSQQPEQPGQATGDKDTTNSSSSAKTGDTAVILPSLLLMSLAVLMGTFVKRRKVIK
;
A
#
# COMPACT_ATOMS: atom_id res chain seq x y z
N PHE A 1 14.47 -32.58 65.25
CA PHE A 1 13.05 -32.77 64.93
C PHE A 1 12.57 -34.08 65.56
N LYS A 2 11.28 -34.41 65.51
CA LYS A 2 10.83 -35.79 65.77
C LYS A 2 10.74 -36.49 64.43
N ASP A 3 11.26 -37.71 64.35
CA ASP A 3 11.09 -38.52 63.15
C ASP A 3 9.64 -39.05 63.12
N ILE A 4 9.00 -38.93 61.96
CA ILE A 4 7.65 -39.48 61.71
C ILE A 4 7.85 -40.71 60.83
N GLN A 5 7.74 -41.88 61.44
CA GLN A 5 7.77 -43.15 60.73
C GLN A 5 6.34 -43.65 60.53
N VAL A 6 5.86 -43.59 59.28
CA VAL A 6 4.61 -44.25 58.87
C VAL A 6 4.94 -45.70 58.52
N SER A 7 4.09 -46.63 58.93
CA SER A 7 4.27 -48.06 58.67
C SER A 7 2.90 -48.72 58.52
N TRP A 8 2.76 -49.54 57.48
CA TRP A 8 1.54 -50.29 57.18
C TRP A 8 1.82 -51.81 57.25
N GLN A 9 0.77 -52.61 57.10
CA GLN A 9 0.87 -54.07 57.04
C GLN A 9 0.73 -54.52 55.58
N ASP A 10 -0.46 -54.96 55.16
CA ASP A 10 -0.62 -55.63 53.86
C ASP A 10 -1.00 -54.71 52.69
N SER A 11 -1.48 -53.48 52.97
CA SER A 11 -1.85 -52.47 51.97
C SER A 11 -1.10 -51.17 52.19
N ILE A 12 -0.53 -50.60 51.13
CA ILE A 12 0.07 -49.25 51.14
C ILE A 12 -1.07 -48.21 51.28
N PRO A 13 -1.02 -47.30 52.26
CA PRO A 13 -1.99 -46.21 52.37
C PRO A 13 -1.67 -45.09 51.39
N GLU A 14 -2.68 -44.54 50.73
CA GLU A 14 -2.54 -43.31 49.96
C GLU A 14 -2.53 -42.10 50.92
N ILE A 15 -1.37 -41.43 51.03
CA ILE A 15 -1.17 -40.34 51.98
C ILE A 15 -1.41 -39.00 51.28
N LEU A 16 -2.66 -38.52 51.33
CA LEU A 16 -3.06 -37.25 50.71
C LEU A 16 -2.42 -36.01 51.37
N GLU A 17 -2.28 -36.01 52.70
CA GLU A 17 -1.76 -34.87 53.46
C GLU A 17 -1.01 -35.36 54.72
N ILE A 18 0.16 -34.77 55.03
CA ILE A 18 0.81 -34.91 56.35
C ILE A 18 0.93 -33.51 56.98
N ALA A 19 0.01 -33.17 57.88
CA ALA A 19 -0.02 -31.90 58.57
C ALA A 19 0.33 -32.01 60.06
N MET A 20 1.19 -31.11 60.54
CA MET A 20 1.73 -31.15 61.92
C MET A 20 1.13 -30.04 62.80
N TYR A 21 -0.05 -30.30 63.36
CA TYR A 21 -0.74 -29.39 64.28
C TYR A 21 -0.44 -29.71 65.76
N LYS A 22 -0.54 -28.70 66.64
CA LYS A 22 -0.51 -28.90 68.11
C LYS A 22 -1.85 -29.41 68.66
N THR A 23 -2.92 -29.06 67.96
CA THR A 23 -4.33 -29.46 68.13
C THR A 23 -4.91 -29.40 66.73
N ALA A 24 -5.63 -30.45 66.28
CA ALA A 24 -6.33 -30.37 65.00
C ALA A 24 -7.39 -29.25 65.08
N GLU A 25 -7.51 -28.46 64.02
CA GLU A 25 -8.61 -27.49 63.89
C GLU A 25 -9.85 -28.18 63.31
N ASP A 26 -11.03 -27.74 63.76
CA ASP A 26 -12.31 -28.27 63.29
C ASP A 26 -12.60 -27.77 61.87
N ALA A 27 -12.81 -28.70 60.94
CA ALA A 27 -13.12 -28.41 59.55
C ALA A 27 -14.63 -28.29 59.26
N THR A 28 -15.50 -28.46 60.27
CA THR A 28 -16.97 -28.54 60.10
C THR A 28 -17.54 -27.32 59.37
N ASP A 29 -17.21 -26.10 59.81
CA ASP A 29 -17.72 -24.86 59.20
C ASP A 29 -17.16 -24.67 57.77
N ALA A 30 -15.87 -24.94 57.57
CA ALA A 30 -15.23 -24.85 56.24
C ALA A 30 -15.82 -25.87 55.24
N LYS A 31 -16.19 -27.07 55.70
CA LYS A 31 -16.88 -28.07 54.87
C LYS A 31 -18.34 -27.70 54.61
N ALA A 32 -19.01 -26.99 55.53
CA ALA A 32 -20.34 -26.46 55.28
C ALA A 32 -20.32 -25.37 54.20
N ASP A 33 -19.36 -24.43 54.27
CA ASP A 33 -19.13 -23.41 53.24
C ASP A 33 -18.76 -24.02 51.88
N LEU A 34 -17.90 -25.05 51.87
CA LEU A 34 -17.52 -25.76 50.64
C LEU A 34 -18.70 -26.51 50.03
N LYS A 35 -19.54 -27.16 50.85
CA LYS A 35 -20.77 -27.79 50.36
C LYS A 35 -21.76 -26.77 49.82
N ALA A 36 -21.95 -25.63 50.49
CA ALA A 36 -22.87 -24.60 50.04
C ALA A 36 -22.54 -24.11 48.62
N LEU A 37 -21.24 -24.00 48.29
CA LEU A 37 -20.77 -23.62 46.96
C LEU A 37 -20.83 -24.77 45.94
N LEU A 38 -20.57 -26.02 46.35
CA LEU A 38 -20.72 -27.20 45.49
C LEU A 38 -22.20 -27.51 45.15
N ASP A 39 -23.13 -27.10 46.00
CA ASP A 39 -24.57 -27.19 45.76
C ASP A 39 -25.14 -25.98 44.97
N GLU A 40 -24.32 -24.97 44.66
CA GLU A 40 -24.76 -23.75 43.98
C GLU A 40 -24.90 -23.95 42.45
N ASN A 41 -26.04 -23.55 41.89
CA ASN A 41 -26.31 -23.67 40.46
C ASN A 41 -25.69 -22.49 39.68
N ILE A 42 -24.39 -22.57 39.42
CA ILE A 42 -23.67 -21.63 38.55
C ILE A 42 -24.08 -21.87 37.09
N ASP A 43 -24.56 -20.83 36.40
CA ASP A 43 -24.83 -20.90 34.96
C ASP A 43 -23.54 -20.65 34.17
N THR A 44 -22.98 -21.71 33.60
CA THR A 44 -21.76 -21.68 32.79
C THR A 44 -22.06 -21.83 31.29
N SER A 45 -23.32 -21.73 30.86
CA SER A 45 -23.73 -22.04 29.48
C SER A 45 -23.12 -21.09 28.43
N ASN A 46 -22.87 -19.84 28.83
CA ASN A 46 -22.26 -18.81 28.00
C ASN A 46 -20.74 -18.66 28.21
N TRP A 47 -20.09 -19.48 29.05
CA TRP A 47 -18.68 -19.31 29.38
C TRP A 47 -17.72 -19.75 28.25
N THR A 48 -16.53 -19.15 28.22
CA THR A 48 -15.42 -19.60 27.35
C THR A 48 -15.02 -21.03 27.70
N LEU A 49 -14.52 -21.79 26.73
CA LEU A 49 -14.13 -23.19 26.91
C LEU A 49 -13.08 -23.34 28.02
N ASP A 50 -12.12 -22.41 28.10
CA ASP A 50 -11.11 -22.38 29.16
C ASP A 50 -11.72 -22.03 30.53
N SER A 51 -12.62 -21.04 30.61
CA SER A 51 -13.36 -20.74 31.86
C SER A 51 -14.14 -21.95 32.37
N LEU A 52 -14.86 -22.61 31.46
CA LEU A 52 -15.63 -23.83 31.75
C LEU A 52 -14.71 -24.97 32.22
N GLN A 53 -13.58 -25.19 31.55
CA GLN A 53 -12.62 -26.24 31.91
C GLN A 53 -11.94 -25.96 33.25
N ASN A 54 -11.56 -24.71 33.52
CA ASN A 54 -10.97 -24.28 34.79
C ASN A 54 -11.96 -24.47 35.96
N TYR A 55 -13.22 -24.08 35.77
CA TYR A 55 -14.28 -24.32 36.75
C TYR A 55 -14.56 -25.80 36.98
N GLN A 56 -14.65 -26.63 35.94
CA GLN A 56 -14.85 -28.07 36.09
C GLN A 56 -13.68 -28.73 36.85
N ASN A 57 -12.44 -28.32 36.58
CA ASN A 57 -11.26 -28.80 37.30
C ASN A 57 -11.32 -28.40 38.79
N ALA A 58 -11.61 -27.13 39.09
CA ALA A 58 -11.75 -26.64 40.45
C ALA A 58 -12.91 -27.30 41.22
N TYR A 59 -14.05 -27.51 40.56
CA TYR A 59 -15.24 -28.16 41.13
C TYR A 59 -14.97 -29.63 41.47
N ASN A 60 -14.32 -30.38 40.57
CA ASN A 60 -14.00 -31.78 40.80
C ASN A 60 -13.01 -31.95 41.97
N ALA A 61 -11.94 -31.14 42.02
CA ALA A 61 -10.99 -31.14 43.13
C ALA A 61 -11.65 -30.72 44.46
N ALA A 62 -12.50 -29.69 44.44
CA ALA A 62 -13.27 -29.25 45.60
C ALA A 62 -14.21 -30.33 46.12
N LYS A 63 -14.87 -31.07 45.23
CA LYS A 63 -15.74 -32.20 45.57
C LYS A 63 -14.96 -33.34 46.23
N GLU A 64 -13.80 -33.71 45.68
CA GLU A 64 -12.94 -34.76 46.24
C GLU A 64 -12.46 -34.42 47.67
N ILE A 65 -12.01 -33.17 47.88
CA ILE A 65 -11.63 -32.66 49.21
C ILE A 65 -12.82 -32.59 50.18
N TYR A 66 -14.03 -32.26 49.69
CA TYR A 66 -15.24 -32.31 50.50
C TYR A 66 -15.59 -33.75 50.92
N GLU A 67 -15.56 -34.72 50.00
CA GLU A 67 -15.93 -36.12 50.24
C GLU A 67 -14.91 -36.86 51.14
N ASN A 68 -13.65 -36.44 51.19
CA ASN A 68 -12.63 -37.05 52.07
C ASN A 68 -12.84 -36.71 53.56
N GLU A 69 -13.22 -37.70 54.37
CA GLU A 69 -13.46 -37.59 55.82
C GLU A 69 -12.29 -36.95 56.62
N TYR A 70 -11.04 -37.11 56.16
CA TYR A 70 -9.82 -36.74 56.89
C TYR A 70 -9.14 -35.45 56.38
N ALA A 71 -9.71 -34.78 55.37
CA ALA A 71 -9.13 -33.55 54.81
C ALA A 71 -9.01 -32.45 55.89
N SER A 72 -7.83 -31.81 55.97
CA SER A 72 -7.63 -30.76 56.98
C SER A 72 -8.43 -29.49 56.65
N LYS A 73 -8.78 -28.73 57.69
CA LYS A 73 -9.46 -27.43 57.54
C LYS A 73 -8.75 -26.53 56.51
N PHE A 74 -7.43 -26.45 56.56
CA PHE A 74 -6.62 -25.65 55.63
C PHE A 74 -6.78 -26.12 54.17
N THR A 75 -6.80 -27.44 53.94
CA THR A 75 -7.02 -28.03 52.61
C THR A 75 -8.44 -27.76 52.10
N VAL A 76 -9.44 -27.84 52.98
CA VAL A 76 -10.85 -27.50 52.67
C VAL A 76 -11.01 -26.00 52.35
N GLU A 77 -10.42 -25.10 53.16
CA GLU A 77 -10.42 -23.65 52.92
C GLU A 77 -9.67 -23.28 51.63
N THR A 78 -8.60 -24.01 51.30
CA THR A 78 -7.85 -23.85 50.04
C THR A 78 -8.70 -24.27 48.84
N ALA A 79 -9.36 -25.43 48.89
CA ALA A 79 -10.24 -25.90 47.82
C ALA A 79 -11.44 -24.96 47.61
N LEU A 80 -12.02 -24.44 48.71
CA LEU A 80 -13.05 -23.40 48.69
C LEU A 80 -12.55 -22.10 48.04
N GLY A 81 -11.32 -21.67 48.33
CA GLY A 81 -10.70 -20.51 47.70
C GLY A 81 -10.47 -20.68 46.20
N VAL A 82 -10.00 -21.86 45.78
CA VAL A 82 -9.79 -22.21 44.36
C VAL A 82 -11.12 -22.25 43.60
N LEU A 83 -12.15 -22.89 44.14
CA LEU A 83 -13.48 -22.93 43.50
C LEU A 83 -14.12 -21.54 43.41
N LYS A 84 -14.04 -20.72 44.47
CA LYS A 84 -14.49 -19.30 44.43
C LYS A 84 -13.74 -18.49 43.37
N THR A 85 -12.44 -18.72 43.21
CA THR A 85 -11.63 -18.04 42.19
C THR A 85 -12.03 -18.47 40.78
N ALA A 86 -12.23 -19.77 40.54
CA ALA A 86 -12.65 -20.27 39.23
C ALA A 86 -14.08 -19.82 38.84
N ILE A 87 -14.98 -19.61 39.80
CA ILE A 87 -16.31 -19.04 39.56
C ILE A 87 -16.21 -17.53 39.26
N ASN A 88 -15.45 -16.78 40.06
CA ASN A 88 -15.30 -15.33 39.89
C ASN A 88 -14.55 -14.92 38.61
N ASN A 89 -13.71 -15.82 38.08
CA ASN A 89 -12.94 -15.62 36.85
C ASN A 89 -13.61 -16.27 35.63
N GLY A 90 -14.91 -16.61 35.69
CA GLY A 90 -15.64 -17.18 34.56
C GLY A 90 -16.02 -16.12 33.52
N GLU A 91 -15.38 -16.17 32.35
CA GLU A 91 -15.58 -15.21 31.26
C GLU A 91 -16.73 -15.61 30.32
N GLU A 92 -17.59 -14.66 29.95
CA GLU A 92 -18.59 -14.84 28.89
C GLU A 92 -17.92 -14.93 27.51
N LYS A 93 -18.47 -15.75 26.60
CA LYS A 93 -18.07 -15.79 25.19
C LYS A 93 -18.57 -14.58 24.41
N TYR A 94 -17.76 -14.12 23.46
CA TYR A 94 -18.22 -13.19 22.44
C TYR A 94 -19.22 -13.88 21.49
N THR A 95 -20.40 -13.27 21.29
CA THR A 95 -21.52 -13.88 20.54
C THR A 95 -22.25 -12.94 19.58
N ASP A 96 -21.78 -11.69 19.46
CA ASP A 96 -22.35 -10.69 18.54
C ASP A 96 -21.78 -10.89 17.12
N SER A 97 -22.61 -10.82 16.07
CA SER A 97 -22.17 -11.06 14.70
C SER A 97 -21.19 -10.00 14.18
N LYS A 98 -21.17 -8.79 14.77
CA LYS A 98 -20.44 -7.61 14.29
C LYS A 98 -18.96 -7.87 13.96
N LEU A 99 -18.26 -8.72 14.74
CA LEU A 99 -16.87 -9.06 14.48
C LEU A 99 -16.72 -9.85 13.16
N SER A 100 -17.60 -10.84 12.96
CA SER A 100 -17.66 -11.60 11.71
C SER A 100 -18.18 -10.77 10.54
N ASP A 101 -19.11 -9.84 10.77
CA ASP A 101 -19.62 -8.93 9.74
C ASP A 101 -18.53 -7.96 9.26
N LEU A 102 -17.71 -7.41 10.17
CA LEU A 102 -16.54 -6.58 9.82
C LEU A 102 -15.48 -7.37 9.04
N VAL A 103 -15.20 -8.61 9.45
CA VAL A 103 -14.24 -9.50 8.76
C VAL A 103 -14.75 -9.91 7.37
N ASN A 104 -16.04 -10.23 7.22
CA ASN A 104 -16.62 -10.64 5.94
C ASN A 104 -16.78 -9.49 4.93
N ASN A 105 -16.91 -8.26 5.42
CA ASN A 105 -17.03 -7.04 4.60
C ASN A 105 -15.73 -6.21 4.64
N ALA A 106 -14.58 -6.86 4.84
CA ALA A 106 -13.29 -6.19 4.94
C ALA A 106 -12.96 -5.40 3.65
N ILE A 107 -12.49 -4.16 3.82
CA ILE A 107 -12.08 -3.30 2.71
C ILE A 107 -10.86 -3.92 2.01
N SER A 108 -10.93 -4.07 0.69
CA SER A 108 -9.79 -4.41 -0.16
C SER A 108 -8.99 -3.16 -0.54
N ASN A 109 -7.67 -3.32 -0.71
CA ASN A 109 -6.79 -2.33 -1.33
C ASN A 109 -6.15 -2.81 -2.63
N ASP A 110 -6.74 -3.80 -3.33
CA ASP A 110 -6.20 -4.38 -4.58
C ASP A 110 -5.98 -3.32 -5.69
N LYS A 111 -6.66 -2.18 -5.60
CA LYS A 111 -6.52 -1.01 -6.49
C LYS A 111 -5.54 0.07 -6.00
N GLY A 112 -4.95 -0.05 -4.81
CA GLY A 112 -4.08 0.98 -4.23
C GLY A 112 -4.80 2.29 -3.86
N TYR A 113 -6.08 2.23 -3.48
CA TYR A 113 -6.87 3.38 -3.04
C TYR A 113 -6.36 3.98 -1.72
N TYR A 114 -5.92 3.15 -0.78
CA TYR A 114 -5.44 3.56 0.53
C TYR A 114 -3.92 3.50 0.60
N THR A 115 -3.31 4.34 1.44
CA THR A 115 -1.88 4.23 1.70
C THR A 115 -1.55 2.88 2.34
N THR A 116 -0.44 2.28 1.89
CA THR A 116 0.27 1.15 2.50
C THR A 116 0.16 1.14 4.03
N VAL A 117 0.54 2.25 4.69
CA VAL A 117 0.68 2.29 6.15
C VAL A 117 -0.66 2.17 6.85
N SER A 118 -1.66 2.95 6.42
CA SER A 118 -3.00 2.88 7.01
C SER A 118 -3.70 1.56 6.69
N TYR A 119 -3.51 1.04 5.47
CA TYR A 119 -4.12 -0.22 5.08
C TYR A 119 -3.53 -1.42 5.82
N ASN A 120 -2.21 -1.47 6.00
CA ASN A 120 -1.58 -2.55 6.75
C ASN A 120 -2.00 -2.56 8.23
N ALA A 121 -2.25 -1.39 8.84
CA ALA A 121 -2.81 -1.32 10.19
C ALA A 121 -4.24 -1.91 10.25
N TYR A 122 -5.10 -1.52 9.32
CA TYR A 122 -6.45 -2.06 9.19
C TYR A 122 -6.47 -3.57 8.92
N ASN A 123 -5.69 -4.03 7.93
CA ASN A 123 -5.56 -5.44 7.59
C ASN A 123 -5.00 -6.28 8.76
N SER A 124 -4.09 -5.73 9.57
CA SER A 124 -3.60 -6.43 10.78
C SER A 124 -4.70 -6.65 11.81
N ALA A 125 -5.61 -5.68 11.98
CA ALA A 125 -6.78 -5.85 12.86
C ALA A 125 -7.76 -6.90 12.31
N ILE A 126 -8.01 -6.92 11.00
CA ILE A 126 -8.83 -7.93 10.33
C ILE A 126 -8.22 -9.34 10.47
N LEU A 127 -6.91 -9.51 10.26
CA LEU A 127 -6.21 -10.78 10.45
C LEU A 127 -6.27 -11.27 11.90
N SER A 128 -6.13 -10.36 12.88
CA SER A 128 -6.26 -10.69 14.31
C SER A 128 -7.65 -11.19 14.65
N ALA A 129 -8.69 -10.56 14.10
CA ALA A 129 -10.08 -10.99 14.25
C ALA A 129 -10.37 -12.32 13.53
N GLN A 130 -9.78 -12.56 12.35
CA GLN A 130 -9.89 -13.84 11.64
C GLN A 130 -9.31 -14.98 12.49
N ALA A 131 -8.11 -14.82 13.05
CA ALA A 131 -7.50 -15.83 13.92
C ALA A 131 -8.34 -16.11 15.19
N ALA A 132 -8.91 -15.08 15.81
CA ALA A 132 -9.83 -15.24 16.94
C ALA A 132 -11.11 -16.00 16.58
N LEU A 133 -11.65 -15.77 15.38
CA LEU A 133 -12.85 -16.43 14.86
C LEU A 133 -12.62 -17.89 14.41
N GLU A 134 -11.38 -18.39 14.36
CA GLU A 134 -11.13 -19.83 14.14
C GLU A 134 -11.59 -20.69 15.33
N ASN A 135 -11.55 -20.15 16.55
CA ASN A 135 -11.89 -20.86 17.79
C ASN A 135 -12.87 -20.02 18.66
N PRO A 136 -14.10 -19.77 18.19
CA PRO A 136 -15.02 -18.81 18.82
C PRO A 136 -15.47 -19.22 20.23
N ASP A 137 -15.39 -20.50 20.60
CA ASP A 137 -15.65 -20.95 21.97
C ASP A 137 -14.55 -20.57 22.98
N LEU A 138 -13.36 -20.16 22.51
CA LEU A 138 -12.28 -19.60 23.35
C LEU A 138 -12.33 -18.07 23.44
N LEU A 139 -13.01 -17.39 22.51
CA LEU A 139 -13.02 -15.93 22.44
C LEU A 139 -13.84 -15.32 23.58
N SER A 140 -13.16 -14.67 24.52
CA SER A 140 -13.84 -13.89 25.58
C SER A 140 -14.60 -12.71 24.97
N LYS A 141 -15.68 -12.32 25.64
CA LYS A 141 -16.50 -11.17 25.27
C LYS A 141 -15.71 -9.87 25.27
N GLU A 142 -14.80 -9.69 26.24
CA GLU A 142 -13.96 -8.49 26.31
C GLU A 142 -12.99 -8.44 25.12
N ASP A 143 -12.31 -9.55 24.80
CA ASP A 143 -11.40 -9.61 23.65
C ASP A 143 -12.14 -9.38 22.32
N GLY A 144 -13.34 -9.94 22.15
CA GLY A 144 -14.15 -9.73 20.96
C GLY A 144 -14.64 -8.29 20.81
N GLU A 145 -15.05 -7.64 21.91
CA GLU A 145 -15.39 -6.21 21.93
C GLU A 145 -14.15 -5.32 21.64
N GLN A 146 -12.96 -5.69 22.15
CA GLN A 146 -11.69 -5.02 21.84
C GLN A 146 -11.28 -5.18 20.37
N LEU A 147 -11.42 -6.37 19.78
CA LEU A 147 -11.13 -6.64 18.36
C LEU A 147 -12.03 -5.83 17.42
N VAL A 148 -13.33 -5.73 17.74
CA VAL A 148 -14.26 -4.83 17.03
C VAL A 148 -13.78 -3.38 17.09
N ALA A 149 -13.43 -2.88 18.28
CA ALA A 149 -12.97 -1.51 18.47
C ALA A 149 -11.64 -1.24 17.73
N ALA A 150 -10.75 -2.23 17.66
CA ALA A 150 -9.49 -2.15 16.92
C ALA A 150 -9.72 -2.02 15.39
N ILE A 151 -10.64 -2.82 14.83
CA ILE A 151 -11.01 -2.73 13.41
C ILE A 151 -11.65 -1.37 13.11
N GLU A 152 -12.67 -0.96 13.87
CA GLU A 152 -13.38 0.31 13.63
C GLU A 152 -12.45 1.52 13.75
N LYS A 153 -11.52 1.50 14.72
CA LYS A 153 -10.46 2.52 14.84
C LYS A 153 -9.57 2.53 13.60
N ALA A 154 -8.97 1.39 13.23
CA ALA A 154 -8.04 1.33 12.11
C ALA A 154 -8.73 1.63 10.76
N GLN A 155 -10.01 1.32 10.62
CA GLN A 155 -10.84 1.70 9.47
C GLN A 155 -11.06 3.21 9.39
N SER A 156 -11.27 3.89 10.52
CA SER A 156 -11.37 5.36 10.59
C SER A 156 -10.03 6.08 10.33
N GLU A 157 -8.92 5.36 10.48
CA GLU A 157 -7.55 5.86 10.22
C GLU A 157 -7.05 5.55 8.80
N LEU A 158 -7.92 5.08 7.90
CA LEU A 158 -7.62 4.85 6.48
C LEU A 158 -7.40 6.17 5.70
N VAL A 159 -6.18 6.35 5.18
CA VAL A 159 -5.76 7.54 4.41
C VAL A 159 -5.78 7.24 2.92
N TYR A 160 -6.32 8.14 2.09
CA TYR A 160 -6.33 7.96 0.64
C TYR A 160 -4.95 8.18 0.02
N SER A 161 -4.53 7.20 -0.79
CA SER A 161 -3.40 7.28 -1.70
C SER A 161 -3.55 8.46 -2.65
N THR A 162 -2.41 9.02 -3.06
CA THR A 162 -2.31 10.12 -4.01
C THR A 162 -2.12 9.66 -5.46
N ALA A 163 -1.89 8.36 -5.68
CA ALA A 163 -1.50 7.81 -6.98
C ALA A 163 -2.48 8.14 -8.12
N PHE A 164 -3.79 8.01 -7.90
CA PHE A 164 -4.79 8.36 -8.92
C PHE A 164 -4.85 9.87 -9.21
N ARG A 165 -4.57 10.75 -8.22
CA ARG A 165 -4.43 12.19 -8.47
C ARG A 165 -3.14 12.51 -9.23
N GLU A 166 -2.05 11.78 -8.96
CA GLU A 166 -0.78 11.92 -9.69
C GLU A 166 -0.94 11.47 -11.15
N GLN A 167 -1.64 10.37 -11.39
CA GLN A 167 -2.04 9.93 -12.74
C GLN A 167 -2.97 10.94 -13.43
N ALA A 168 -3.95 11.49 -12.71
CA ALA A 168 -4.86 12.52 -13.24
C ALA A 168 -4.10 13.78 -13.69
N GLN A 169 -3.12 14.24 -12.91
CA GLN A 169 -2.27 15.39 -13.27
C GLN A 169 -1.49 15.12 -14.56
N LEU A 170 -0.85 13.95 -14.67
CA LEU A 170 -0.11 13.56 -15.88
C LEU A 170 -1.00 13.46 -17.13
N LEU A 171 -2.31 13.24 -16.97
CA LEU A 171 -3.28 13.15 -18.08
C LEU A 171 -3.88 14.50 -18.48
N VAL A 172 -4.21 15.37 -17.51
CA VAL A 172 -4.75 16.73 -17.79
C VAL A 172 -3.71 17.58 -18.54
N GLU A 173 -2.44 17.42 -18.18
CA GLU A 173 -1.34 18.25 -18.67
C GLU A 173 -0.67 17.64 -19.92
N GLU A 174 -1.26 16.58 -20.48
CA GLU A 174 -1.06 16.19 -21.88
C GLU A 174 -1.72 17.24 -22.79
N GLU A 175 -0.91 17.99 -23.53
CA GLU A 175 -1.38 18.92 -24.56
C GLU A 175 -1.82 18.13 -25.81
N LEU A 176 -2.88 18.59 -26.49
CA LEU A 176 -3.28 18.05 -27.79
C LEU A 176 -3.40 19.21 -28.79
N VAL A 177 -3.12 18.92 -30.06
CA VAL A 177 -3.27 19.87 -31.17
C VAL A 177 -4.76 20.09 -31.48
N LEU A 178 -5.43 20.92 -30.67
CA LEU A 178 -6.84 21.27 -30.86
C LEU A 178 -6.99 22.31 -31.97
N ILE A 179 -7.70 21.94 -33.05
CA ILE A 179 -8.05 22.83 -34.15
C ILE A 179 -9.56 22.75 -34.37
N ASP A 180 -10.27 23.85 -34.13
CA ASP A 180 -11.74 23.90 -34.07
C ASP A 180 -12.46 23.33 -35.32
N ASP A 181 -11.85 23.41 -36.50
CA ASP A 181 -12.43 22.90 -37.76
C ASP A 181 -11.97 21.47 -38.14
N VAL A 182 -11.24 20.79 -37.25
CA VAL A 182 -10.84 19.37 -37.39
C VAL A 182 -11.79 18.44 -36.63
N TYR A 183 -12.37 18.91 -35.53
CA TYR A 183 -13.17 18.12 -34.60
C TYR A 183 -14.66 18.48 -34.67
N SER A 184 -15.55 17.53 -34.32
CA SER A 184 -16.97 17.85 -34.14
C SER A 184 -17.14 18.67 -32.86
N PRO A 185 -18.06 19.66 -32.82
CA PRO A 185 -18.31 20.45 -31.62
C PRO A 185 -18.57 19.60 -30.39
N GLU A 186 -19.34 18.51 -30.54
CA GLU A 186 -19.69 17.59 -29.45
C GLU A 186 -18.47 16.80 -28.95
N SER A 187 -17.55 16.42 -29.84
CA SER A 187 -16.33 15.70 -29.46
C SER A 187 -15.33 16.61 -28.73
N LEU A 188 -15.24 17.87 -29.16
CA LEU A 188 -14.37 18.89 -28.57
C LEU A 188 -14.93 19.37 -27.22
N GLU A 189 -16.25 19.60 -27.12
CA GLU A 189 -16.95 19.91 -25.87
C GLU A 189 -16.78 18.78 -24.84
N ALA A 190 -16.96 17.51 -25.25
CA ALA A 190 -16.79 16.37 -24.36
C ALA A 190 -15.35 16.20 -23.85
N TYR A 191 -14.33 16.41 -24.69
CA TYR A 191 -12.92 16.37 -24.26
C TYR A 191 -12.60 17.53 -23.30
N ASN A 192 -13.00 18.76 -23.65
CA ASN A 192 -12.74 19.93 -22.83
C ASN A 192 -13.46 19.85 -21.47
N GLN A 193 -14.70 19.35 -21.42
CA GLN A 193 -15.42 19.14 -20.16
C GLN A 193 -14.72 18.07 -19.30
N ALA A 194 -14.35 16.91 -19.87
CA ALA A 194 -13.67 15.87 -19.10
C ALA A 194 -12.28 16.32 -18.59
N LYS A 195 -11.55 17.14 -19.36
CA LYS A 195 -10.29 17.78 -18.93
C LYS A 195 -10.53 18.79 -17.80
N ALA A 196 -11.63 19.56 -17.85
CA ALA A 196 -12.02 20.50 -16.80
C ALA A 196 -12.46 19.79 -15.50
N ASP A 197 -13.32 18.76 -15.59
CA ASP A 197 -13.80 17.97 -14.44
C ASP A 197 -12.63 17.30 -13.71
N LEU A 198 -11.69 16.73 -14.47
CA LEU A 198 -10.48 16.11 -13.93
C LEU A 198 -9.55 17.15 -13.27
N LYS A 199 -9.47 18.37 -13.81
CA LYS A 199 -8.71 19.48 -13.20
C LYS A 199 -9.37 20.01 -11.92
N GLU A 200 -10.70 20.21 -11.89
CA GLU A 200 -11.43 20.60 -10.67
C GLU A 200 -11.23 19.57 -9.55
N ALA A 201 -11.27 18.27 -9.87
CA ALA A 201 -10.97 17.20 -8.93
C ALA A 201 -9.54 17.26 -8.37
N ILE A 202 -8.54 17.52 -9.23
CA ILE A 202 -7.14 17.70 -8.80
C ILE A 202 -7.01 18.90 -7.87
N ASP A 203 -7.52 20.07 -8.27
CA ASP A 203 -7.37 21.31 -7.52
C ASP A 203 -8.09 21.26 -6.18
N LYS A 204 -9.28 20.63 -6.13
CA LYS A 204 -9.99 20.32 -4.89
C LYS A 204 -9.15 19.41 -3.97
N ASP A 205 -8.57 18.34 -4.50
CA ASP A 205 -7.77 17.41 -3.69
C ASP A 205 -6.43 17.99 -3.22
N LYS A 206 -5.86 18.96 -3.96
CA LYS A 206 -4.69 19.75 -3.53
C LYS A 206 -5.04 20.84 -2.51
N ALA A 207 -6.29 21.30 -2.46
CA ALA A 207 -6.79 22.31 -1.53
C ALA A 207 -7.34 21.72 -0.21
N ALA A 208 -7.66 20.43 -0.19
CA ALA A 208 -8.19 19.71 0.98
C ALA A 208 -7.24 19.78 2.20
N SER A 209 -7.81 20.07 3.36
CA SER A 209 -7.11 20.20 4.65
C SER A 209 -7.32 19.00 5.59
N SER A 210 -8.35 18.18 5.32
CA SER A 210 -8.60 16.91 6.01
C SER A 210 -8.91 15.76 5.04
N GLN A 211 -8.91 14.52 5.54
CA GLN A 211 -9.16 13.31 4.75
C GLN A 211 -10.59 13.26 4.17
N GLU A 212 -11.55 13.92 4.81
CA GLU A 212 -12.95 14.03 4.38
C GLU A 212 -13.17 15.08 3.28
N GLU A 213 -12.25 16.04 3.12
CA GLU A 213 -12.28 17.05 2.06
C GLU A 213 -11.66 16.55 0.75
N ARG A 214 -10.84 15.49 0.82
CA ARG A 214 -10.17 14.82 -0.32
C ARG A 214 -11.19 14.35 -1.36
N VAL A 215 -10.74 14.27 -2.61
CA VAL A 215 -11.44 13.54 -3.67
C VAL A 215 -11.00 12.08 -3.61
N SER A 216 -11.96 11.14 -3.61
CA SER A 216 -11.62 9.72 -3.46
C SER A 216 -10.87 9.18 -4.68
N PRO A 217 -9.95 8.21 -4.50
CA PRO A 217 -9.26 7.53 -5.60
C PRO A 217 -10.20 6.93 -6.65
N GLU A 218 -11.35 6.39 -6.20
CA GLU A 218 -12.42 5.88 -7.06
C GLU A 218 -13.06 6.98 -7.93
N THR A 219 -13.21 8.20 -7.39
CA THR A 219 -13.68 9.35 -8.15
C THR A 219 -12.66 9.73 -9.23
N PHE A 220 -11.37 9.75 -8.89
CA PHE A 220 -10.30 9.97 -9.87
C PHE A 220 -10.25 8.88 -10.94
N GLU A 221 -10.37 7.59 -10.59
CA GLU A 221 -10.45 6.50 -11.56
C GLU A 221 -11.61 6.69 -12.54
N SER A 222 -12.79 7.08 -12.05
CA SER A 222 -13.97 7.35 -12.88
C SER A 222 -13.76 8.54 -13.84
N LEU A 223 -13.14 9.63 -13.36
CA LEU A 223 -12.84 10.80 -14.18
C LEU A 223 -11.72 10.54 -15.20
N ILE A 224 -10.68 9.78 -14.83
CA ILE A 224 -9.61 9.32 -15.73
C ILE A 224 -10.19 8.48 -16.88
N ASN A 225 -11.07 7.54 -16.56
CA ASN A 225 -11.75 6.73 -17.57
C ASN A 225 -12.61 7.62 -18.49
N THR A 226 -13.33 8.60 -17.93
CA THR A 226 -14.15 9.57 -18.70
C THR A 226 -13.30 10.44 -19.65
N TYR A 227 -12.13 10.90 -19.19
CA TYR A 227 -11.17 11.65 -20.01
C TYR A 227 -10.62 10.82 -21.18
N ASN A 228 -10.21 9.57 -20.92
CA ASN A 228 -9.72 8.65 -21.96
C ASN A 228 -10.82 8.34 -23.00
N ASP A 229 -12.06 8.13 -22.55
CA ASP A 229 -13.23 7.93 -23.39
C ASP A 229 -13.54 9.14 -24.27
N ALA A 230 -13.35 10.36 -23.76
CA ALA A 230 -13.53 11.60 -24.50
C ALA A 230 -12.41 11.80 -25.54
N LYS A 231 -11.16 11.55 -25.16
CA LYS A 231 -9.98 11.59 -26.06
C LYS A 231 -10.12 10.61 -27.23
N ALA A 232 -10.64 9.40 -26.99
CA ALA A 232 -10.91 8.43 -28.04
C ALA A 232 -12.00 8.90 -29.05
N LYS A 233 -13.05 9.58 -28.55
CA LYS A 233 -14.09 10.19 -29.41
C LYS A 233 -13.54 11.36 -30.23
N LEU A 234 -12.64 12.15 -29.65
CA LEU A 234 -11.94 13.25 -30.32
C LEU A 234 -11.07 12.73 -31.48
N GLN A 235 -10.28 11.67 -31.26
CA GLN A 235 -9.51 11.00 -32.32
C GLN A 235 -10.41 10.47 -33.46
N ALA A 236 -11.52 9.82 -33.11
CA ALA A 236 -12.48 9.31 -34.09
C ALA A 236 -13.10 10.45 -34.93
N SER A 237 -13.29 11.65 -34.36
CA SER A 237 -13.77 12.81 -35.10
C SER A 237 -12.74 13.37 -36.08
N ALA A 238 -11.46 13.48 -35.70
CA ALA A 238 -10.42 13.93 -36.63
C ALA A 238 -10.31 12.98 -37.84
N LYS A 239 -10.38 11.66 -37.59
CA LYS A 239 -10.41 10.64 -38.64
C LYS A 239 -11.59 10.83 -39.61
N ALA A 240 -12.78 11.17 -39.11
CA ALA A 240 -13.93 11.48 -39.95
C ALA A 240 -13.70 12.71 -40.84
N THR A 241 -13.07 13.77 -40.32
CA THR A 241 -12.73 14.97 -41.10
C THR A 241 -11.68 14.68 -42.18
N LEU A 242 -10.68 13.84 -41.90
CA LEU A 242 -9.71 13.38 -42.90
C LEU A 242 -10.39 12.58 -44.02
N GLN A 243 -11.36 11.71 -43.69
CA GLN A 243 -12.15 10.98 -44.69
C GLN A 243 -12.97 11.92 -45.59
N VAL A 244 -13.59 12.97 -45.03
CA VAL A 244 -14.34 13.96 -45.83
C VAL A 244 -13.45 14.65 -46.87
N LEU A 245 -12.18 14.96 -46.53
CA LEU A 245 -11.24 15.55 -47.49
C LEU A 245 -10.77 14.54 -48.56
N ILE A 246 -10.62 13.26 -48.19
CA ILE A 246 -10.33 12.17 -49.14
C ILE A 246 -11.48 12.00 -50.14
N ASP A 247 -12.73 12.08 -49.67
CA ASP A 247 -13.93 11.95 -50.49
C ASP A 247 -14.17 13.20 -51.36
N GLU A 248 -13.88 14.40 -50.86
CA GLU A 248 -14.02 15.65 -51.61
C GLU A 248 -13.11 15.68 -52.85
N PHE A 249 -11.84 15.22 -52.71
CA PHE A 249 -10.89 15.15 -53.83
C PHE A 249 -11.45 14.37 -55.03
N ALA A 250 -12.22 13.30 -54.79
CA ALA A 250 -12.82 12.49 -55.85
C ALA A 250 -13.89 13.24 -56.69
N THR A 251 -14.24 14.48 -56.32
CA THR A 251 -15.16 15.35 -57.06
C THR A 251 -14.46 16.35 -58.00
N TYR A 252 -13.13 16.47 -57.95
CA TYR A 252 -12.37 17.44 -58.75
C TYR A 252 -12.03 16.88 -60.14
N ASP A 253 -12.23 17.71 -61.17
CA ASP A 253 -11.76 17.46 -62.53
C ASP A 253 -10.37 18.09 -62.71
N GLY A 254 -9.36 17.24 -62.92
CA GLY A 254 -7.96 17.65 -63.07
C GLY A 254 -7.67 18.46 -64.34
N ASP A 255 -8.47 18.30 -65.41
CA ASP A 255 -8.26 19.01 -66.68
C ASP A 255 -8.56 20.52 -66.58
N LEU A 256 -9.17 20.98 -65.47
CA LEU A 256 -9.43 22.38 -65.16
C LEU A 256 -8.23 23.12 -64.54
N TYR A 257 -7.19 22.41 -64.14
CA TYR A 257 -6.07 22.93 -63.36
C TYR A 257 -4.71 22.69 -64.03
N GLU A 258 -3.67 23.37 -63.56
CA GLU A 258 -2.29 23.10 -63.96
C GLU A 258 -1.82 21.76 -63.40
N GLN A 259 -1.23 20.92 -64.27
CA GLN A 259 -0.87 19.52 -64.00
C GLN A 259 -0.03 19.34 -62.71
N GLU A 260 0.94 20.21 -62.46
CA GLU A 260 1.81 20.13 -61.28
C GLU A 260 1.05 20.45 -59.98
N SER A 261 0.17 21.47 -60.00
CA SER A 261 -0.66 21.82 -58.85
C SER A 261 -1.67 20.72 -58.50
N PHE A 262 -2.28 20.10 -59.50
CA PHE A 262 -3.23 19.00 -59.28
C PHE A 262 -2.54 17.72 -58.80
N ALA A 263 -1.33 17.42 -59.31
CA ALA A 263 -0.53 16.28 -58.85
C ALA A 263 -0.10 16.42 -57.37
N ALA A 264 0.17 17.64 -56.89
CA ALA A 264 0.44 17.89 -55.47
C ALA A 264 -0.78 17.57 -54.59
N TYR A 265 -1.98 18.01 -55.00
CA TYR A 265 -3.24 17.70 -54.31
C TYR A 265 -3.52 16.19 -54.26
N GLN A 266 -3.34 15.50 -55.39
CA GLN A 266 -3.46 14.04 -55.46
C GLN A 266 -2.51 13.34 -54.47
N LYS A 267 -1.22 13.72 -54.45
CA LYS A 267 -0.20 13.10 -53.60
C LYS A 267 -0.53 13.22 -52.10
N ALA A 268 -1.01 14.38 -51.64
CA ALA A 268 -1.41 14.56 -50.25
C ALA A 268 -2.61 13.66 -49.87
N VAL A 269 -3.58 13.55 -50.76
CA VAL A 269 -4.76 12.68 -50.59
C VAL A 269 -4.43 11.19 -50.72
N GLU A 270 -3.33 10.83 -51.39
CA GLU A 270 -2.79 9.47 -51.38
C GLU A 270 -2.13 9.12 -50.04
N LYS A 271 -1.22 9.97 -49.52
CA LYS A 271 -0.65 9.79 -48.16
C LYS A 271 -1.74 9.68 -47.09
N ALA A 272 -2.81 10.48 -47.20
CA ALA A 272 -3.97 10.41 -46.31
C ALA A 272 -4.63 9.02 -46.25
N LYS A 273 -4.83 8.38 -47.41
CA LYS A 273 -5.42 7.03 -47.51
C LYS A 273 -4.51 5.94 -46.93
N GLU A 274 -3.20 6.16 -46.95
CA GLU A 274 -2.23 5.23 -46.37
C GLU A 274 -2.24 5.25 -44.83
N ILE A 275 -2.37 6.43 -44.22
CA ILE A 275 -2.19 6.59 -42.77
C ILE A 275 -3.50 6.52 -41.94
N ILE A 276 -4.67 6.78 -42.53
CA ILE A 276 -5.94 7.02 -41.81
C ILE A 276 -6.41 5.88 -40.87
N GLU A 277 -5.93 4.64 -41.06
CA GLU A 277 -6.25 3.50 -40.19
C GLU A 277 -5.24 3.26 -39.06
N THR A 278 -4.05 3.86 -39.11
CA THR A 278 -2.91 3.54 -38.21
C THR A 278 -2.28 4.74 -37.51
N ALA A 279 -2.52 5.95 -38.01
CA ALA A 279 -1.97 7.19 -37.47
C ALA A 279 -2.51 7.55 -36.08
N THR A 280 -1.67 8.25 -35.32
CA THR A 280 -2.05 9.02 -34.13
C THR A 280 -3.01 10.16 -34.48
N THR A 281 -3.66 10.76 -33.47
CA THR A 281 -4.49 11.96 -33.67
C THR A 281 -3.68 13.11 -34.28
N GLU A 282 -2.42 13.25 -33.90
CA GLU A 282 -1.51 14.32 -34.30
C GLU A 282 -1.17 14.23 -35.80
N GLU A 283 -0.67 13.07 -36.26
CA GLU A 283 -0.43 12.76 -37.68
C GLU A 283 -1.69 12.92 -38.55
N ILE A 284 -2.89 12.65 -38.01
CA ILE A 284 -4.17 12.88 -38.71
C ILE A 284 -4.44 14.39 -38.85
N VAL A 285 -4.21 15.20 -37.81
CA VAL A 285 -4.39 16.65 -37.84
C VAL A 285 -3.41 17.31 -38.82
N GLU A 286 -2.14 16.94 -38.77
CA GLU A 286 -1.11 17.39 -39.73
C GLU A 286 -1.51 17.06 -41.17
N GLN A 287 -1.98 15.83 -41.42
CA GLN A 287 -2.36 15.42 -42.75
C GLN A 287 -3.63 16.12 -43.25
N ILE A 288 -4.55 16.52 -42.37
CA ILE A 288 -5.67 17.40 -42.70
C ILE A 288 -5.16 18.78 -43.14
N GLN A 289 -4.20 19.37 -42.41
CA GLN A 289 -3.60 20.67 -42.78
C GLN A 289 -2.90 20.58 -44.15
N ALA A 290 -2.05 19.57 -44.36
CA ALA A 290 -1.31 19.37 -45.60
C ALA A 290 -2.23 19.25 -46.83
N ILE A 291 -3.40 18.59 -46.72
CA ILE A 291 -4.40 18.53 -47.80
C ILE A 291 -5.03 19.90 -48.06
N ARG A 292 -5.41 20.62 -47.00
CA ARG A 292 -6.05 21.95 -47.11
C ARG A 292 -5.13 22.96 -47.80
N GLU A 293 -3.83 22.89 -47.53
CA GLU A 293 -2.83 23.75 -48.15
C GLU A 293 -2.66 23.48 -49.66
N VAL A 294 -2.32 22.25 -50.06
CA VAL A 294 -2.12 21.94 -51.49
C VAL A 294 -3.39 22.18 -52.33
N LYS A 295 -4.56 22.01 -51.72
CA LYS A 295 -5.86 22.36 -52.29
C LYS A 295 -6.01 23.87 -52.51
N SER A 296 -5.52 24.70 -51.59
CA SER A 296 -5.54 26.17 -51.74
C SER A 296 -4.56 26.68 -52.82
N ASN A 297 -3.53 25.89 -53.14
CA ASN A 297 -2.51 26.20 -54.14
C ASN A 297 -2.83 25.67 -55.56
N LEU A 298 -4.07 25.21 -55.82
CA LEU A 298 -4.53 24.80 -57.14
C LEU A 298 -4.58 25.99 -58.13
N LYS A 299 -3.93 25.85 -59.29
CA LYS A 299 -3.87 26.89 -60.33
C LYS A 299 -4.82 26.59 -61.48
N ALA A 300 -5.64 27.57 -61.88
CA ALA A 300 -6.64 27.42 -62.95
C ALA A 300 -6.09 27.86 -64.32
N SER A 301 -6.31 27.05 -65.35
CA SER A 301 -5.50 27.06 -66.59
C SER A 301 -5.66 28.27 -67.54
N LYS A 302 -6.49 29.28 -67.22
CA LYS A 302 -6.69 30.53 -68.01
C LYS A 302 -7.24 31.69 -67.15
N ALA A 303 -6.43 32.73 -66.91
CA ALA A 303 -6.85 33.97 -66.23
C ALA A 303 -6.32 35.24 -66.95
N THR A 304 -6.92 36.41 -66.70
CA THR A 304 -6.48 37.70 -67.25
C THR A 304 -5.75 38.58 -66.23
N LEU A 305 -5.00 39.60 -66.69
CA LEU A 305 -4.15 40.43 -65.81
C LEU A 305 -4.97 41.22 -64.78
N ASP A 306 -6.09 41.83 -65.16
CA ASP A 306 -6.94 42.60 -64.23
C ASP A 306 -7.57 41.70 -63.15
N GLU A 307 -7.94 40.46 -63.51
CA GLU A 307 -8.43 39.46 -62.57
C GLU A 307 -7.31 39.04 -61.60
N VAL A 308 -6.11 38.71 -62.11
CA VAL A 308 -4.96 38.28 -61.30
C VAL A 308 -4.43 39.39 -60.38
N ILE A 309 -4.43 40.66 -60.83
CA ILE A 309 -4.13 41.83 -59.98
C ILE A 309 -5.14 41.93 -58.83
N LYS A 310 -6.44 41.93 -59.16
CA LYS A 310 -7.52 42.05 -58.17
C LYS A 310 -7.50 40.91 -57.15
N ASP A 311 -7.24 39.69 -57.60
CA ASP A 311 -7.15 38.50 -56.76
C ASP A 311 -5.85 38.45 -55.92
N ALA A 312 -4.83 39.23 -56.27
CA ALA A 312 -3.64 39.45 -55.44
C ALA A 312 -3.86 40.58 -54.41
N GLU A 313 -4.61 41.64 -54.75
CA GLU A 313 -5.01 42.67 -53.79
C GLU A 313 -5.99 42.17 -52.72
N ALA A 314 -6.76 41.13 -53.02
CA ALA A 314 -7.66 40.47 -52.07
C ALA A 314 -6.95 39.61 -51.01
N VAL A 315 -5.62 39.45 -51.09
CA VAL A 315 -4.81 38.66 -50.15
C VAL A 315 -4.73 39.36 -48.79
N ASP A 316 -5.21 38.69 -47.73
CA ASP A 316 -5.07 39.18 -46.37
C ASP A 316 -3.63 39.03 -45.86
N LYS A 317 -2.92 40.16 -45.77
CA LYS A 317 -1.55 40.26 -45.26
C LYS A 317 -1.34 39.57 -43.91
N ASN A 318 -2.37 39.47 -43.07
CA ASN A 318 -2.21 38.96 -41.71
C ASN A 318 -1.96 37.44 -41.68
N LYS A 319 -2.33 36.72 -42.74
CA LYS A 319 -2.13 35.27 -42.89
C LYS A 319 -0.71 34.87 -43.27
N TYR A 320 0.10 35.80 -43.81
CA TYR A 320 1.40 35.50 -44.42
C TYR A 320 2.57 36.13 -43.66
N THR A 321 3.80 35.76 -44.04
CA THR A 321 5.02 36.47 -43.58
C THR A 321 5.01 37.91 -44.10
N GLU A 322 5.63 38.83 -43.36
CA GLU A 322 5.76 40.22 -43.81
C GLU A 322 6.54 40.31 -45.13
N LYS A 323 7.60 39.50 -45.29
CA LYS A 323 8.39 39.47 -46.52
C LYS A 323 7.59 38.97 -47.73
N SER A 324 6.97 37.79 -47.68
CA SER A 324 6.29 37.20 -48.84
C SER A 324 5.11 38.06 -49.32
N TYR A 325 4.36 38.65 -48.40
CA TYR A 325 3.30 39.61 -48.75
C TYR A 325 3.83 40.87 -49.43
N ASN A 326 4.92 41.45 -48.90
CA ASN A 326 5.54 42.65 -49.50
C ASN A 326 6.11 42.36 -50.89
N ASP A 327 6.73 41.20 -51.11
CA ASP A 327 7.25 40.79 -52.42
C ASP A 327 6.13 40.68 -53.48
N LEU A 328 4.99 40.07 -53.13
CA LEU A 328 3.80 40.05 -54.00
C LEU A 328 3.27 41.47 -54.28
N MET A 329 3.12 42.30 -53.25
CA MET A 329 2.60 43.67 -53.41
C MET A 329 3.52 44.57 -54.24
N ASN A 330 4.84 44.36 -54.22
CA ASN A 330 5.76 45.05 -55.11
C ASN A 330 5.46 44.74 -56.59
N ILE A 331 5.30 43.46 -56.93
CA ILE A 331 5.01 43.02 -58.31
C ILE A 331 3.61 43.49 -58.77
N VAL A 332 2.61 43.48 -57.88
CA VAL A 332 1.27 44.03 -58.16
C VAL A 332 1.33 45.54 -58.44
N ASN A 333 2.14 46.29 -57.69
CA ASN A 333 2.33 47.72 -57.91
C ASN A 333 3.08 48.02 -59.23
N GLU A 334 4.05 47.19 -59.64
CA GLU A 334 4.65 47.29 -60.97
C GLU A 334 3.63 47.02 -62.08
N ALA A 335 2.87 45.92 -61.97
CA ALA A 335 1.89 45.51 -62.98
C ALA A 335 0.80 46.58 -63.21
N LYS A 336 0.35 47.26 -62.14
CA LYS A 336 -0.61 48.37 -62.23
C LYS A 336 -0.12 49.60 -63.00
N ASN A 337 1.19 49.74 -63.19
CA ASN A 337 1.81 50.85 -63.91
C ASN A 337 2.24 50.47 -65.34
N LEU A 338 1.86 49.28 -65.82
CA LEU A 338 2.12 48.85 -67.20
C LEU A 338 1.41 49.71 -68.25
N THR A 339 2.09 49.91 -69.37
CA THR A 339 1.54 50.54 -70.59
C THR A 339 1.70 49.67 -71.84
N GLU A 340 2.28 48.47 -71.70
CA GLU A 340 2.69 47.57 -72.79
C GLU A 340 1.92 46.25 -72.66
N GLU A 341 0.87 46.05 -73.46
CA GLU A 341 0.06 44.80 -73.45
C GLU A 341 0.91 43.54 -73.72
N SER A 342 2.06 43.70 -74.39
CA SER A 342 3.00 42.61 -74.66
C SER A 342 3.63 42.01 -73.40
N GLU A 343 3.68 42.74 -72.29
CA GLU A 343 4.17 42.24 -71.00
C GLU A 343 3.07 41.62 -70.12
N TYR A 344 1.79 41.67 -70.51
CA TYR A 344 0.71 41.20 -69.64
C TYR A 344 0.84 39.71 -69.28
N ALA A 345 1.25 38.85 -70.23
CA ALA A 345 1.49 37.43 -69.96
C ALA A 345 2.65 37.21 -68.95
N LYS A 346 3.70 38.04 -69.01
CA LYS A 346 4.82 38.01 -68.05
C LYS A 346 4.34 38.41 -66.66
N TYR A 347 3.54 39.47 -66.52
CA TYR A 347 3.07 39.92 -65.20
C TYR A 347 1.93 39.05 -64.63
N ILE A 348 1.08 38.44 -65.46
CA ILE A 348 0.18 37.35 -65.04
C ILE A 348 1.00 36.24 -64.37
N GLN A 349 2.11 35.81 -65.00
CA GLN A 349 2.99 34.79 -64.44
C GLN A 349 3.65 35.27 -63.15
N LEU A 350 4.29 36.45 -63.14
CA LEU A 350 5.00 36.97 -61.95
C LEU A 350 4.07 37.15 -60.73
N ILE A 351 2.84 37.64 -60.92
CA ILE A 351 1.87 37.75 -59.82
C ILE A 351 1.41 36.35 -59.37
N THR A 352 1.14 35.43 -60.31
CA THR A 352 0.76 34.05 -59.99
C THR A 352 1.85 33.34 -59.20
N ASP A 353 3.11 33.45 -59.62
CA ASP A 353 4.27 32.84 -58.97
C ASP A 353 4.51 33.44 -57.58
N ALA A 354 4.47 34.78 -57.45
CA ALA A 354 4.60 35.45 -56.16
C ALA A 354 3.43 35.17 -55.21
N LYS A 355 2.21 34.97 -55.73
CA LYS A 355 1.04 34.52 -54.95
C LYS A 355 1.15 33.04 -54.55
N THR A 356 1.86 32.22 -55.33
CA THR A 356 2.19 30.83 -54.96
C THR A 356 3.30 30.78 -53.91
N ALA A 357 4.25 31.72 -53.94
CA ALA A 357 5.35 31.84 -52.97
C ALA A 357 4.96 32.55 -51.66
N LEU A 358 3.65 32.66 -51.37
CA LEU A 358 3.13 33.26 -50.15
C LEU A 358 3.22 32.27 -48.97
N VAL A 359 4.31 32.33 -48.21
CA VAL A 359 4.47 31.57 -46.96
C VAL A 359 3.38 31.95 -45.95
N ASN A 360 2.49 31.01 -45.62
CA ASN A 360 1.40 31.14 -44.65
C ASN A 360 1.92 30.89 -43.22
N VAL A 361 1.46 31.69 -42.26
CA VAL A 361 1.86 31.65 -40.84
C VAL A 361 0.65 31.78 -39.90
N GLU A 362 -0.57 31.61 -40.40
CA GLU A 362 -1.80 31.71 -39.60
C GLU A 362 -1.84 30.65 -38.48
N VAL A 363 -1.47 29.41 -38.78
CA VAL A 363 -1.34 28.32 -37.79
C VAL A 363 -0.24 28.65 -36.77
N LEU A 364 0.92 29.12 -37.22
CA LEU A 364 2.05 29.43 -36.34
C LEU A 364 1.74 30.59 -35.38
N LYS A 365 1.01 31.62 -35.84
CA LYS A 365 0.52 32.72 -34.99
C LYS A 365 -0.47 32.22 -33.92
N THR A 366 -1.33 31.27 -34.27
CA THR A 366 -2.27 30.64 -33.34
C THR A 366 -1.52 29.81 -32.27
N ARG A 367 -0.61 28.92 -32.68
CA ARG A 367 0.19 28.11 -31.72
C ARG A 367 1.10 28.97 -30.84
N ILE A 368 1.72 30.03 -31.36
CA ILE A 368 2.47 30.99 -30.53
C ILE A 368 1.58 31.59 -29.43
N SER A 369 0.36 31.99 -29.77
CA SER A 369 -0.62 32.52 -28.81
C SER A 369 -1.09 31.48 -27.79
N GLU A 370 -1.17 30.19 -28.14
CA GLU A 370 -1.45 29.09 -27.22
C GLU A 370 -0.31 28.87 -26.23
N VAL A 371 0.92 28.70 -26.74
CA VAL A 371 2.11 28.44 -25.92
C VAL A 371 2.44 29.62 -24.99
N GLU A 372 2.15 30.86 -25.38
CA GLU A 372 2.24 32.04 -24.51
C GLU A 372 1.32 32.02 -23.27
N LYS A 373 0.34 31.10 -23.21
CA LYS A 373 -0.58 30.94 -22.06
C LYS A 373 -0.13 29.85 -21.08
N ILE A 374 0.87 29.03 -21.43
CA ILE A 374 1.34 27.92 -20.60
C ILE A 374 2.01 28.45 -19.33
N ASP A 375 1.48 28.07 -18.16
CA ASP A 375 2.00 28.51 -16.86
C ASP A 375 3.33 27.80 -16.54
N ALA A 376 4.43 28.56 -16.69
CA ALA A 376 5.78 28.12 -16.40
C ALA A 376 5.99 27.55 -14.98
N THR A 377 5.11 27.83 -14.03
CA THR A 377 5.23 27.34 -12.64
C THR A 377 4.74 25.91 -12.43
N LEU A 378 4.05 25.32 -13.42
CA LEU A 378 3.56 23.93 -13.36
C LEU A 378 4.60 22.89 -13.80
N TYR A 379 5.66 23.31 -14.52
CA TYR A 379 6.61 22.41 -15.18
C TYR A 379 8.03 22.52 -14.61
N THR A 380 8.88 21.54 -14.90
CA THR A 380 10.32 21.64 -14.62
C THR A 380 10.92 22.82 -15.40
N LYS A 381 11.89 23.50 -14.80
CA LYS A 381 12.64 24.59 -15.46
C LYS A 381 13.34 24.04 -16.71
N ALA A 382 13.89 22.83 -16.62
CA ALA A 382 14.57 22.15 -17.71
C ALA A 382 13.67 21.85 -18.93
N SER A 383 12.39 21.49 -18.72
CA SER A 383 11.46 21.28 -19.83
C SER A 383 10.91 22.60 -20.38
N TYR A 384 10.49 23.53 -19.50
CA TYR A 384 9.93 24.81 -19.94
C TYR A 384 10.96 25.70 -20.65
N GLN A 385 12.26 25.60 -20.33
CA GLN A 385 13.31 26.30 -21.06
C GLN A 385 13.29 25.96 -22.57
N LYS A 386 13.07 24.69 -22.94
CA LYS A 386 12.99 24.28 -24.36
C LYS A 386 11.83 24.99 -25.07
N VAL A 387 10.64 25.00 -24.44
CA VAL A 387 9.46 25.71 -24.95
C VAL A 387 9.75 27.21 -25.10
N SER A 388 10.38 27.84 -24.11
CA SER A 388 10.73 29.26 -24.17
C SER A 388 11.75 29.59 -25.27
N GLU A 389 12.68 28.68 -25.58
CA GLU A 389 13.67 28.85 -26.64
C GLU A 389 13.04 28.65 -28.03
N THR A 390 12.25 27.59 -28.23
CA THR A 390 11.52 27.35 -29.50
C THR A 390 10.49 28.44 -29.78
N LEU A 391 9.74 28.90 -28.76
CA LEU A 391 8.79 30.02 -28.88
C LEU A 391 9.48 31.32 -29.32
N ALA A 392 10.72 31.55 -28.89
CA ALA A 392 11.51 32.71 -29.33
C ALA A 392 11.95 32.58 -30.80
N ALA A 393 12.34 31.37 -31.24
CA ALA A 393 12.66 31.10 -32.65
C ALA A 393 11.43 31.23 -33.57
N ALA A 394 10.29 30.67 -33.15
CA ALA A 394 9.03 30.72 -33.89
C ALA A 394 8.56 32.14 -34.23
N LYS A 395 8.77 33.08 -33.31
CA LYS A 395 8.42 34.50 -33.49
C LYS A 395 9.25 35.22 -34.56
N LEU A 396 10.44 34.72 -34.89
CA LEU A 396 11.28 35.29 -35.95
C LEU A 396 10.74 34.93 -37.34
N LEU A 397 10.31 33.69 -37.54
CA LEU A 397 9.84 33.19 -38.84
C LEU A 397 8.55 33.88 -39.33
N LEU A 398 7.80 34.53 -38.44
CA LEU A 398 6.65 35.37 -38.80
C LEU A 398 7.02 36.55 -39.72
N VAL A 399 8.30 36.94 -39.77
CA VAL A 399 8.79 38.08 -40.57
C VAL A 399 9.21 37.64 -41.97
N ASP A 400 10.12 36.68 -42.08
CA ASP A 400 10.75 36.28 -43.35
C ASP A 400 11.10 34.79 -43.49
N GLY A 401 10.53 33.90 -42.65
CA GLY A 401 10.75 32.46 -42.74
C GLY A 401 10.29 31.86 -44.08
N SER A 402 10.96 30.80 -44.54
CA SER A 402 10.47 30.01 -45.68
C SER A 402 9.30 29.11 -45.27
N GLN A 403 8.65 28.48 -46.25
CA GLN A 403 7.60 27.49 -46.01
C GLN A 403 8.15 26.30 -45.21
N ASP A 404 9.24 25.69 -45.69
CA ASP A 404 9.96 24.61 -45.00
C ASP A 404 10.33 24.98 -43.55
N ASP A 405 10.79 26.22 -43.30
CA ASP A 405 11.12 26.68 -41.94
C ASP A 405 9.88 26.76 -41.04
N VAL A 406 8.75 27.26 -41.57
CA VAL A 406 7.50 27.43 -40.82
C VAL A 406 6.83 26.10 -40.52
N GLU A 407 6.83 25.16 -41.47
CA GLU A 407 6.39 23.78 -41.27
C GLU A 407 7.26 23.09 -40.20
N THR A 408 8.58 23.10 -40.36
CA THR A 408 9.53 22.51 -39.39
C THR A 408 9.39 23.14 -37.99
N MET A 409 9.08 24.44 -37.91
CA MET A 409 8.88 25.13 -36.63
C MET A 409 7.54 24.78 -35.96
N LEU A 410 6.49 24.47 -36.72
CA LEU A 410 5.26 23.94 -36.14
C LEU A 410 5.53 22.59 -35.47
N GLU A 411 6.19 21.67 -36.18
CA GLU A 411 6.65 20.38 -35.63
C GLU A 411 7.55 20.60 -34.39
N THR A 412 8.56 21.46 -34.47
CA THR A 412 9.50 21.72 -33.36
C THR A 412 8.81 22.35 -32.14
N LEU A 413 7.79 23.19 -32.34
CA LEU A 413 7.03 23.83 -31.26
C LEU A 413 5.98 22.88 -30.66
N ILE A 414 5.46 21.93 -31.44
CA ILE A 414 4.70 20.77 -30.95
C ILE A 414 5.60 19.90 -30.07
N ASP A 415 6.74 19.42 -30.58
CA ASP A 415 7.71 18.60 -29.86
C ASP A 415 8.18 19.23 -28.55
N ALA A 416 8.42 20.55 -28.54
CA ALA A 416 8.84 21.26 -27.34
C ALA A 416 7.76 21.24 -26.24
N VAL A 417 6.48 21.38 -26.61
CA VAL A 417 5.33 21.39 -25.69
C VAL A 417 4.99 19.97 -25.25
N ASN A 418 4.96 19.00 -26.18
CA ASN A 418 4.80 17.57 -25.88
C ASN A 418 5.96 17.04 -25.00
N GLY A 419 7.12 17.71 -25.04
CA GLY A 419 8.28 17.50 -24.17
C GLY A 419 8.28 18.26 -22.84
N LEU A 420 7.16 18.84 -22.41
CA LEU A 420 6.97 19.39 -21.07
C LEU A 420 6.88 18.29 -20.01
N GLU A 421 7.55 18.49 -18.88
CA GLU A 421 7.49 17.61 -17.72
C GLU A 421 6.95 18.40 -16.53
N LEU A 422 5.86 17.93 -15.91
CA LEU A 422 5.31 18.58 -14.71
C LEU A 422 6.32 18.59 -13.58
N SER A 423 6.37 19.70 -12.83
CA SER A 423 7.13 19.75 -11.60
C SER A 423 6.43 18.95 -10.51
N GLY A 424 7.15 17.99 -9.93
CA GLY A 424 6.77 17.28 -8.72
C GLY A 424 7.39 17.88 -7.46
N GLN A 425 8.16 18.98 -7.58
CA GLN A 425 9.05 19.49 -6.52
C GLN A 425 8.32 19.74 -5.19
N LYS A 426 7.13 20.36 -5.23
CA LYS A 426 6.36 20.70 -4.03
C LYS A 426 5.78 19.45 -3.37
N GLU A 427 5.18 18.56 -4.15
CA GLU A 427 4.65 17.28 -3.71
C GLU A 427 5.76 16.38 -3.13
N TYR A 428 6.95 16.40 -3.75
CA TYR A 428 8.17 15.73 -3.30
C TYR A 428 8.65 16.26 -1.94
N GLU A 429 8.88 17.57 -1.82
CA GLU A 429 9.30 18.22 -0.56
C GLU A 429 8.28 17.95 0.57
N GLN A 430 6.98 18.08 0.28
CA GLN A 430 5.93 17.80 1.23
C GLN A 430 5.92 16.33 1.64
N TYR A 431 6.00 15.39 0.71
CA TYR A 431 6.00 13.95 1.03
C TYR A 431 7.23 13.57 1.85
N LEU A 432 8.43 13.95 1.41
CA LEU A 432 9.70 13.68 2.10
C LEU A 432 9.72 14.26 3.53
N SER A 433 9.15 15.45 3.74
CA SER A 433 9.06 16.07 5.06
C SER A 433 8.15 15.33 6.06
N ASN A 434 7.25 14.46 5.57
CA ASN A 434 6.32 13.68 6.38
C ASN A 434 6.77 12.22 6.59
N ILE A 435 7.91 11.79 6.06
CA ILE A 435 8.42 10.43 6.26
C ILE A 435 9.08 10.30 7.65
N GLU A 436 8.43 9.56 8.54
CA GLU A 436 9.07 8.99 9.73
C GLU A 436 9.62 7.59 9.42
N LEU A 437 10.94 7.45 9.40
CA LEU A 437 11.63 6.18 9.19
C LEU A 437 11.34 5.20 10.34
N LYS A 438 11.07 3.94 9.99
CA LYS A 438 10.87 2.87 10.98
C LYS A 438 12.16 2.55 11.75
N ASP A 439 12.04 1.99 12.94
CA ASP A 439 13.18 1.63 13.79
C ASP A 439 13.86 0.32 13.32
N GLU A 440 15.12 0.42 12.90
CA GLU A 440 16.02 -0.69 12.54
C GLU A 440 16.12 -1.78 13.62
N ALA A 441 15.88 -1.43 14.89
CA ALA A 441 15.83 -2.40 15.99
C ALA A 441 14.74 -3.47 15.78
N LEU A 442 13.66 -3.17 15.07
CA LEU A 442 12.50 -4.05 14.92
C LEU A 442 12.53 -4.99 13.69
N TYR A 443 13.27 -4.65 12.63
CA TYR A 443 13.17 -5.32 11.31
C TYR A 443 14.44 -6.09 10.92
N THR A 444 14.31 -7.15 10.12
CA THR A 444 15.47 -7.93 9.64
C THR A 444 16.41 -7.06 8.81
N GLU A 445 17.73 -7.28 8.97
CA GLU A 445 18.78 -6.47 8.33
C GLU A 445 18.57 -6.34 6.82
N ASP A 446 18.29 -7.44 6.12
CA ASP A 446 18.00 -7.45 4.68
C ASP A 446 16.78 -6.57 4.30
N SER A 447 15.67 -6.68 5.04
CA SER A 447 14.44 -5.95 4.70
C SER A 447 14.55 -4.46 5.05
N TYR A 448 15.16 -4.13 6.18
CA TYR A 448 15.42 -2.76 6.57
C TYR A 448 16.41 -2.08 5.60
N LYS A 449 17.42 -2.80 5.11
CA LYS A 449 18.34 -2.27 4.10
C LYS A 449 17.62 -1.89 2.81
N VAL A 450 16.71 -2.74 2.30
CA VAL A 450 15.94 -2.43 1.08
C VAL A 450 15.05 -1.19 1.28
N TYR A 451 14.36 -1.09 2.42
CA TYR A 451 13.59 0.09 2.81
C TYR A 451 14.46 1.36 2.89
N LYS A 452 15.65 1.27 3.49
CA LYS A 452 16.57 2.40 3.66
C LYS A 452 17.23 2.82 2.33
N ASP A 453 17.60 1.87 1.48
CA ASP A 453 18.08 2.13 0.12
C ASP A 453 17.00 2.85 -0.70
N ALA A 454 15.74 2.42 -0.61
CA ALA A 454 14.62 3.07 -1.31
C ALA A 454 14.36 4.50 -0.80
N TYR A 455 14.41 4.72 0.52
CA TYR A 455 14.36 6.05 1.11
C TYR A 455 15.52 6.93 0.63
N ASP A 456 16.75 6.41 0.60
CA ASP A 456 17.91 7.19 0.18
C ASP A 456 17.86 7.55 -1.31
N ASN A 457 17.28 6.69 -2.17
CA ASN A 457 17.01 7.05 -3.57
C ASN A 457 15.96 8.17 -3.67
N LEU A 458 14.86 8.08 -2.92
CA LEU A 458 13.83 9.12 -2.87
C LEU A 458 14.37 10.45 -2.33
N ALA A 459 15.17 10.43 -1.26
CA ALA A 459 15.75 11.62 -0.63
C ALA A 459 16.84 12.32 -1.47
N ASN A 460 17.27 11.73 -2.60
CA ASN A 460 18.33 12.25 -3.46
C ASN A 460 17.86 12.52 -4.92
N LEU A 461 16.55 12.78 -5.14
CA LEU A 461 16.05 13.20 -6.47
C LEU A 461 16.59 14.58 -6.92
N GLY A 462 16.98 15.44 -5.98
CA GLY A 462 17.64 16.72 -6.25
C GLY A 462 16.68 17.93 -6.34
N ASP A 463 17.09 18.93 -7.12
CA ASP A 463 16.31 20.13 -7.45
C ASP A 463 15.68 19.99 -8.84
N ASP A 464 14.50 20.58 -9.05
CA ASP A 464 13.75 20.57 -10.32
C ASP A 464 13.13 19.21 -10.69
N VAL A 465 12.73 18.45 -9.66
CA VAL A 465 12.19 17.08 -9.77
C VAL A 465 10.89 17.04 -10.59
N SER A 466 10.80 16.11 -11.55
CA SER A 466 9.57 15.84 -12.31
C SER A 466 8.54 15.07 -11.48
N LEU A 467 7.23 15.30 -11.70
CA LEU A 467 6.15 14.58 -11.03
C LEU A 467 6.26 13.06 -11.28
N LYS A 468 6.66 12.70 -12.49
CA LYS A 468 6.85 11.33 -12.97
C LYS A 468 7.97 10.59 -12.22
N ASP A 469 9.12 11.24 -12.01
CA ASP A 469 10.24 10.66 -11.28
C ASP A 469 9.99 10.64 -9.76
N PHE A 470 9.32 11.66 -9.22
CA PHE A 470 8.84 11.65 -7.84
C PHE A 470 7.88 10.49 -7.58
N THR A 471 6.78 10.36 -8.34
CA THR A 471 5.81 9.27 -8.16
C THR A 471 6.49 7.90 -8.28
N LYS A 472 7.40 7.72 -9.24
CA LYS A 472 8.17 6.48 -9.40
C LYS A 472 9.05 6.14 -8.19
N ALA A 473 9.78 7.12 -7.65
CA ALA A 473 10.61 6.91 -6.46
C ALA A 473 9.78 6.69 -5.18
N LYS A 474 8.65 7.40 -5.08
CA LYS A 474 7.63 7.22 -4.03
C LYS A 474 7.08 5.79 -4.03
N THR A 475 6.67 5.25 -5.19
CA THR A 475 6.20 3.87 -5.31
C THR A 475 7.26 2.87 -4.83
N ILE A 476 8.53 3.02 -5.27
CA ILE A 476 9.63 2.14 -4.84
C ILE A 476 9.84 2.19 -3.31
N PHE A 477 9.69 3.36 -2.69
CA PHE A 477 9.75 3.50 -1.22
C PHE A 477 8.54 2.88 -0.51
N GLU A 478 7.33 3.03 -1.06
CA GLU A 478 6.10 2.45 -0.50
C GLU A 478 6.11 0.91 -0.61
N GLU A 479 6.51 0.34 -1.75
CA GLU A 479 6.74 -1.10 -1.95
C GLU A 479 7.83 -1.65 -0.98
N ALA A 480 8.95 -0.94 -0.82
CA ALA A 480 10.01 -1.34 0.09
C ALA A 480 9.59 -1.27 1.57
N GLN A 481 8.61 -0.43 1.90
CA GLN A 481 7.98 -0.35 3.23
C GLN A 481 6.98 -1.49 3.47
N GLU A 482 6.32 -2.01 2.43
CA GLU A 482 5.52 -3.25 2.50
C GLU A 482 6.39 -4.49 2.66
N ALA A 483 7.59 -4.49 2.05
CA ALA A 483 8.55 -5.59 2.12
C ALA A 483 9.29 -5.71 3.48
N LEU A 484 9.06 -4.78 4.42
CA LEU A 484 9.64 -4.81 5.77
C LEU A 484 9.19 -6.05 6.56
N LYS A 485 10.15 -6.75 7.19
CA LYS A 485 9.89 -7.96 7.97
C LYS A 485 10.39 -7.79 9.39
N PHE A 486 9.53 -7.99 10.38
CA PHE A 486 9.94 -7.96 11.78
C PHE A 486 10.98 -9.05 12.09
N LYS A 487 11.83 -8.80 13.08
CA LYS A 487 12.65 -9.84 13.71
C LYS A 487 11.74 -10.82 14.46
N GLY A 488 12.14 -12.08 14.55
CA GLY A 488 11.52 -13.03 15.49
C GLY A 488 11.78 -12.60 16.94
N ALA A 489 10.93 -13.06 17.87
CA ALA A 489 11.14 -12.86 19.30
C ALA A 489 12.40 -13.60 19.82
N ASP A 490 12.92 -13.16 20.96
CA ASP A 490 14.04 -13.81 21.66
C ASP A 490 13.54 -14.98 22.53
N TYR A 491 13.73 -16.20 22.01
CA TYR A 491 13.44 -17.46 22.69
C TYR A 491 14.60 -17.99 23.55
N SER A 492 15.71 -17.27 23.72
CA SER A 492 16.86 -17.75 24.50
C SER A 492 16.48 -18.21 25.91
N LYS A 493 15.72 -17.39 26.63
CA LYS A 493 15.17 -17.71 27.96
C LYS A 493 14.21 -18.91 27.94
N VAL A 494 13.47 -19.13 26.86
CA VAL A 494 12.58 -20.29 26.72
C VAL A 494 13.43 -21.55 26.64
N GLN A 495 14.47 -21.54 25.78
CA GLN A 495 15.42 -22.64 25.67
C GLN A 495 16.15 -22.91 26.99
N GLU A 496 16.57 -21.88 27.74
CA GLU A 496 17.17 -22.04 29.08
C GLU A 496 16.25 -22.78 30.08
N VAL A 497 14.93 -22.68 29.93
CA VAL A 497 13.96 -23.41 30.77
C VAL A 497 13.73 -24.83 30.26
N LEU A 498 13.69 -25.03 28.93
CA LEU A 498 13.59 -26.36 28.31
C LEU A 498 14.84 -27.22 28.63
N ASP A 499 16.04 -26.63 28.61
CA ASP A 499 17.31 -27.30 28.92
C ASP A 499 17.42 -27.72 30.40
N ARG A 500 16.57 -27.18 31.28
CA ARG A 500 16.48 -27.55 32.71
C ARG A 500 15.56 -28.74 32.98
N ILE A 501 14.83 -29.24 31.98
CA ILE A 501 13.91 -30.37 32.14
C ILE A 501 14.71 -31.68 32.28
N PRO A 502 14.50 -32.48 33.33
CA PRO A 502 15.16 -33.79 33.45
C PRO A 502 14.83 -34.72 32.27
N ALA A 503 15.85 -35.38 31.73
CA ALA A 503 15.69 -36.31 30.59
C ALA A 503 14.87 -37.57 30.93
N ASP A 504 14.76 -37.91 32.22
CA ASP A 504 13.83 -38.91 32.74
C ASP A 504 12.79 -38.22 33.63
N LEU A 505 11.51 -38.41 33.29
CA LEU A 505 10.36 -37.85 34.01
C LEU A 505 9.45 -38.95 34.60
N SER A 506 9.92 -40.19 34.69
CA SER A 506 9.14 -41.33 35.21
C SER A 506 8.83 -41.21 36.70
N GLY A 507 9.81 -40.81 37.53
CA GLY A 507 9.68 -40.66 38.98
C GLY A 507 8.96 -39.40 39.50
N PHE A 508 8.16 -38.74 38.65
CA PHE A 508 7.41 -37.52 38.99
C PHE A 508 5.90 -37.72 38.75
N ASN A 509 5.07 -36.82 39.31
CA ASN A 509 3.63 -36.88 39.12
C ASN A 509 3.26 -36.72 37.63
N GLN A 510 2.60 -37.72 37.05
CA GLN A 510 2.35 -37.76 35.60
C GLN A 510 1.31 -36.74 35.12
N ALA A 511 0.45 -36.21 35.99
CA ALA A 511 -0.44 -35.09 35.63
C ALA A 511 0.35 -33.78 35.49
N ALA A 512 1.23 -33.46 36.45
CA ALA A 512 2.13 -32.31 36.34
C ALA A 512 3.09 -32.43 35.14
N VAL A 513 3.59 -33.64 34.86
CA VAL A 513 4.40 -33.91 33.65
C VAL A 513 3.57 -33.75 32.36
N LYS A 514 2.27 -34.04 32.38
CA LYS A 514 1.37 -33.76 31.24
C LYS A 514 1.21 -32.25 31.04
N GLU A 515 0.86 -31.49 32.09
CA GLU A 515 0.73 -30.02 32.03
C GLU A 515 1.98 -29.35 31.43
N LEU A 516 3.17 -29.75 31.88
CA LEU A 516 4.43 -29.24 31.34
C LEU A 516 4.59 -29.57 29.84
N LYS A 517 4.23 -30.79 29.41
CA LYS A 517 4.31 -31.21 28.00
C LYS A 517 3.27 -30.51 27.11
N ASP A 518 2.06 -30.33 27.60
CA ASP A 518 0.98 -29.60 26.92
C ASP A 518 1.43 -28.14 26.69
N LEU A 519 1.99 -27.49 27.72
CA LEU A 519 2.51 -26.14 27.63
C LEU A 519 3.68 -26.03 26.64
N ILE A 520 4.62 -26.98 26.63
CA ILE A 520 5.72 -27.01 25.65
C ILE A 520 5.19 -27.15 24.21
N ALA A 521 4.13 -27.95 24.01
CA ALA A 521 3.48 -28.10 22.71
C ALA A 521 2.68 -26.84 22.27
N SER A 522 2.37 -25.93 23.21
CA SER A 522 1.67 -24.66 22.95
C SER A 522 2.59 -23.47 22.65
N ILE A 523 3.93 -23.67 22.64
CA ILE A 523 4.89 -22.62 22.30
C ILE A 523 4.84 -22.37 20.80
N ASP A 524 4.25 -21.24 20.41
CA ASP A 524 4.26 -20.75 19.05
C ASP A 524 5.60 -20.06 18.76
N TYR A 525 6.44 -20.68 17.92
CA TYR A 525 7.75 -20.15 17.52
C TYR A 525 7.69 -19.17 16.33
N SER A 526 6.51 -18.82 15.83
CA SER A 526 6.36 -17.86 14.72
C SER A 526 6.36 -16.39 15.17
N LEU A 527 6.23 -16.14 16.48
CA LEU A 527 6.04 -14.79 17.05
C LEU A 527 7.22 -13.84 16.80
N THR A 528 6.89 -12.56 16.65
CA THR A 528 7.80 -11.47 16.30
C THR A 528 8.33 -10.73 17.54
N ILE A 529 9.29 -9.83 17.35
CA ILE A 529 9.80 -8.94 18.40
C ILE A 529 8.72 -8.09 19.10
N ASN A 530 7.58 -7.85 18.44
CA ASN A 530 6.43 -7.15 19.05
C ASN A 530 5.72 -8.01 20.11
N ASP A 531 5.82 -9.33 19.98
CA ASP A 531 5.16 -10.34 20.81
C ASP A 531 6.03 -10.78 22.01
N GLN A 532 7.14 -10.09 22.29
CA GLN A 532 8.14 -10.52 23.28
C GLN A 532 7.53 -10.72 24.68
N GLU A 533 6.47 -9.99 25.05
CA GLU A 533 5.77 -10.20 26.33
C GLU A 533 5.06 -11.56 26.39
N LYS A 534 4.53 -12.08 25.28
CA LYS A 534 3.96 -13.44 25.17
C LYS A 534 5.06 -14.49 25.31
N VAL A 535 6.24 -14.23 24.77
CA VAL A 535 7.42 -15.13 24.91
C VAL A 535 7.98 -15.12 26.32
N ASP A 536 8.11 -13.96 26.96
CA ASP A 536 8.48 -13.85 28.38
C ASP A 536 7.40 -14.43 29.32
N LYS A 537 6.12 -14.47 28.89
CA LYS A 537 5.08 -15.24 29.57
C LYS A 537 5.30 -16.74 29.45
N TYR A 538 5.61 -17.28 28.26
CA TYR A 538 5.98 -18.70 28.11
C TYR A 538 7.13 -19.09 29.04
N VAL A 539 8.18 -18.25 29.17
CA VAL A 539 9.26 -18.46 30.14
C VAL A 539 8.73 -18.61 31.57
N THR A 540 7.80 -17.74 31.97
CA THR A 540 7.22 -17.71 33.32
C THR A 540 6.34 -18.94 33.59
N ASP A 541 5.46 -19.28 32.64
CA ASP A 541 4.56 -20.44 32.74
C ASP A 541 5.37 -21.76 32.77
N LEU A 542 6.37 -21.90 31.90
CA LEU A 542 7.25 -23.08 31.83
C LEU A 542 8.06 -23.25 33.11
N GLN A 543 8.54 -22.15 33.70
CA GLN A 543 9.20 -22.19 35.01
C GLN A 543 8.26 -22.67 36.10
N ALA A 544 7.01 -22.18 36.16
CA ALA A 544 6.02 -22.60 37.14
C ALA A 544 5.64 -24.09 36.98
N ALA A 545 5.43 -24.55 35.75
CA ALA A 545 5.14 -25.95 35.44
C ALA A 545 6.32 -26.88 35.76
N LEU A 546 7.55 -26.50 35.40
CA LEU A 546 8.75 -27.26 35.76
C LEU A 546 8.98 -27.31 37.27
N ASP A 547 8.77 -26.21 37.99
CA ASP A 547 8.84 -26.18 39.46
C ASP A 547 7.78 -27.09 40.10
N LYS A 548 6.57 -27.16 39.54
CA LYS A 548 5.50 -28.08 39.98
C LYS A 548 5.90 -29.54 39.75
N VAL A 549 6.46 -29.87 38.59
CA VAL A 549 7.03 -31.21 38.30
C VAL A 549 8.13 -31.54 39.30
N LEU A 550 9.16 -30.70 39.46
CA LEU A 550 10.31 -30.97 40.33
C LEU A 550 9.93 -31.13 41.81
N LYS A 551 8.91 -30.41 42.29
CA LYS A 551 8.36 -30.57 43.65
C LYS A 551 7.54 -31.84 43.85
N SER A 552 7.15 -32.53 42.76
CA SER A 552 6.38 -33.77 42.79
C SER A 552 7.23 -35.05 42.78
N MET A 553 8.54 -34.94 42.95
CA MET A 553 9.47 -36.07 42.96
C MET A 553 9.22 -36.98 44.16
N ASN A 554 8.76 -38.21 43.90
CA ASN A 554 8.47 -39.19 44.94
C ASN A 554 9.60 -40.23 44.99
N PRO A 555 10.18 -40.56 46.16
CA PRO A 555 11.24 -41.54 46.23
C PRO A 555 10.69 -42.98 46.14
N ASP A 556 11.11 -43.69 45.10
CA ASP A 556 11.08 -45.16 44.92
C ASP A 556 9.71 -45.79 44.52
N ASP A 557 9.52 -46.01 43.21
CA ASP A 557 8.86 -47.20 42.66
C ASP A 557 9.78 -47.88 41.65
N GLY A 558 10.34 -49.02 42.05
CA GLY A 558 11.21 -49.86 41.23
C GLY A 558 10.63 -51.24 40.98
N SER A 559 9.52 -51.35 40.22
CA SER A 559 8.88 -52.66 39.98
C SER A 559 8.39 -52.95 38.54
N GLN A 560 9.33 -53.17 37.60
CA GLN A 560 9.04 -54.07 36.48
C GLN A 560 9.22 -55.54 36.92
N GLN A 561 8.18 -56.36 36.72
CA GLN A 561 8.15 -57.78 37.08
C GLN A 561 8.87 -58.67 36.05
N PRO A 562 9.74 -59.60 36.49
CA PRO A 562 10.08 -60.82 35.76
C PRO A 562 9.29 -62.04 36.30
N GLU A 563 9.04 -63.04 35.45
CA GLU A 563 8.30 -64.25 35.83
C GLU A 563 9.14 -65.34 36.54
N GLN A 564 8.40 -66.26 37.19
CA GLN A 564 8.73 -67.41 38.04
C GLN A 564 10.14 -68.09 38.04
N PRO A 565 10.52 -68.74 39.17
CA PRO A 565 11.80 -69.43 39.32
C PRO A 565 11.83 -70.86 38.73
N GLY A 566 12.98 -71.22 38.14
CA GLY A 566 13.32 -72.59 37.71
C GLY A 566 14.75 -72.98 38.13
N GLN A 567 14.94 -74.24 38.53
CA GLN A 567 16.19 -74.79 39.08
C GLN A 567 17.44 -74.58 38.21
N ALA A 568 18.58 -74.23 38.82
CA ALA A 568 19.75 -75.13 38.89
C ALA A 568 20.92 -74.58 39.75
N THR A 569 21.75 -75.53 40.18
CA THR A 569 23.00 -75.46 40.95
C THR A 569 24.11 -74.52 40.44
N GLY A 570 24.75 -73.79 41.37
CA GLY A 570 26.11 -74.17 41.81
C GLY A 570 27.36 -73.47 41.26
N ASP A 571 28.09 -72.84 42.19
CA ASP A 571 29.57 -72.85 42.34
C ASP A 571 30.47 -71.80 41.63
N LYS A 572 31.24 -71.09 42.48
CA LYS A 572 32.58 -70.46 42.31
C LYS A 572 32.85 -69.23 41.41
N ASP A 573 33.61 -68.31 42.04
CA ASP A 573 34.80 -67.57 41.54
C ASP A 573 34.67 -66.56 40.36
N THR A 574 35.39 -65.42 40.32
CA THR A 574 36.42 -64.88 41.25
C THR A 574 36.57 -63.33 41.18
N THR A 575 36.92 -62.73 42.33
CA THR A 575 37.85 -61.57 42.53
C THR A 575 37.61 -60.15 41.99
N ASN A 576 37.68 -59.18 42.94
CA ASN A 576 38.45 -57.90 42.93
C ASN A 576 38.11 -56.75 41.94
N SER A 577 38.28 -55.47 42.31
CA SER A 577 38.60 -54.86 43.62
C SER A 577 38.27 -53.35 43.66
N SER A 578 38.22 -52.78 44.89
CA SER A 578 38.56 -51.38 45.25
C SER A 578 37.83 -50.17 44.62
N SER A 579 37.60 -49.02 45.29
CA SER A 579 37.57 -48.69 46.73
C SER A 579 37.20 -47.21 46.97
N SER A 580 36.37 -46.91 47.99
CA SER A 580 36.21 -45.58 48.65
C SER A 580 35.61 -44.43 47.79
N ALA A 581 35.10 -43.31 48.32
CA ALA A 581 35.01 -42.81 49.70
C ALA A 581 33.68 -42.04 49.97
N LYS A 582 33.46 -41.57 51.21
CA LYS A 582 32.27 -40.79 51.65
C LYS A 582 32.38 -39.29 51.38
N THR A 583 31.22 -38.63 51.24
CA THR A 583 30.96 -37.25 51.69
C THR A 583 29.56 -37.11 52.29
N GLY A 584 29.42 -36.33 53.36
CA GLY A 584 28.19 -35.59 53.69
C GLY A 584 28.45 -34.08 53.48
N ASP A 585 27.64 -33.14 53.96
CA ASP A 585 26.45 -33.20 54.82
C ASP A 585 25.70 -31.83 54.79
N THR A 586 24.49 -31.76 55.36
CA THR A 586 23.72 -30.54 55.77
C THR A 586 23.10 -29.60 54.71
N ALA A 587 22.02 -28.91 55.11
CA ALA A 587 21.22 -27.98 54.29
C ALA A 587 20.53 -26.86 55.13
N VAL A 588 20.16 -25.75 54.49
CA VAL A 588 19.27 -24.64 54.95
C VAL A 588 18.58 -24.04 53.70
N ILE A 589 17.28 -23.78 53.51
CA ILE A 589 16.03 -23.66 54.32
C ILE A 589 15.56 -22.20 54.61
N LEU A 590 14.67 -21.70 53.73
CA LEU A 590 13.60 -20.67 53.91
C LEU A 590 13.98 -19.19 54.19
N PRO A 591 13.06 -18.20 53.98
CA PRO A 591 11.76 -18.22 53.28
C PRO A 591 11.60 -17.13 52.17
N SER A 592 10.50 -17.20 51.39
CA SER A 592 9.99 -16.10 50.54
C SER A 592 8.60 -15.65 51.02
N LEU A 593 8.22 -14.39 50.75
CA LEU A 593 6.96 -13.77 51.24
C LEU A 593 5.98 -13.41 50.11
N LEU A 594 4.73 -13.14 50.52
CA LEU A 594 3.55 -12.87 49.69
C LEU A 594 3.39 -11.38 49.33
N LEU A 595 2.86 -11.02 48.15
CA LEU A 595 1.72 -10.08 47.94
C LEU A 595 1.44 -9.70 46.46
N MET A 596 0.27 -9.09 46.22
CA MET A 596 -0.31 -8.72 44.91
C MET A 596 -0.33 -7.20 44.61
N SER A 597 -0.73 -6.89 43.36
CA SER A 597 -1.64 -5.81 42.89
C SER A 597 -1.15 -4.37 42.56
N LEU A 598 -1.23 -4.10 41.25
CA LEU A 598 -1.83 -2.95 40.53
C LEU A 598 -1.30 -1.49 40.59
N ALA A 599 -1.33 -0.89 39.37
CA ALA A 599 -1.74 0.49 39.01
C ALA A 599 -0.77 1.70 39.14
N VAL A 600 -0.12 2.01 38.02
CA VAL A 600 -0.05 3.31 37.29
C VAL A 600 -0.13 4.64 38.08
N LEU A 601 0.90 5.49 37.92
CA LEU A 601 0.75 6.93 37.63
C LEU A 601 2.03 7.58 37.07
N MET A 602 1.88 8.64 36.27
CA MET A 602 2.98 9.36 35.58
C MET A 602 3.84 10.22 36.53
N GLY A 603 5.12 10.43 36.19
CA GLY A 603 5.99 11.37 36.93
C GLY A 603 7.37 11.59 36.31
N THR A 604 7.49 12.58 35.42
CA THR A 604 8.72 12.96 34.70
C THR A 604 9.97 13.17 35.57
N PHE A 605 11.15 12.76 35.08
CA PHE A 605 12.38 13.52 35.38
C PHE A 605 13.47 13.46 34.28
N VAL A 606 14.02 14.63 33.96
CA VAL A 606 15.02 14.86 32.89
C VAL A 606 16.44 14.61 33.40
N LYS A 607 17.31 13.95 32.61
CA LYS A 607 18.77 14.18 32.75
C LYS A 607 19.62 14.03 31.49
N ARG A 608 20.18 15.16 31.06
CA ARG A 608 21.17 15.30 29.98
C ARG A 608 22.48 14.53 30.25
N ARG A 609 23.02 13.87 29.21
CA ARG A 609 24.46 13.82 28.90
C ARG A 609 24.60 14.00 27.38
N LYS A 610 24.94 15.18 26.85
CA LYS A 610 26.18 15.99 26.97
C LYS A 610 27.28 15.48 26.02
N VAL A 611 27.33 16.14 24.86
CA VAL A 611 28.40 16.06 23.85
C VAL A 611 29.79 16.24 24.48
N ILE A 612 30.74 15.46 23.98
CA ILE A 612 32.18 15.75 24.00
C ILE A 612 32.64 15.77 22.53
N LYS A 613 33.66 16.60 22.24
CA LYS A 613 34.12 16.92 20.88
C LYS A 613 34.74 15.73 20.15
#